data_AF-A0A946B567-F1
#
_entry.id   AF-A0A946B567-F1
#
_cell.length_a   1.000
_cell.length_b   1.000
_cell.length_c   1.000
_cell.angle_alpha   90.00
_cell.angle_beta   90.00
_cell.angle_gamma   90.00
#
_symmetry.space_group_name_H-M   'P 1'
#
loop_
_entity.id
_entity.type
_entity.pdbx_description
1 polymer ?
#
loop_
_entity_poly.entity_id
_entity_poly.type
_entity_poly.pdbx_seq_one_letter_code
_entity_poly.pdbx_strand_id
1 'polypeptide(L)' 'MADQWKHGGVQVIPGNELDTNTPQTPGMNRAAAINFARAGAKQLWAGTVHIHADAKTGVHHHGALESVIYVLKGK' A
#
# COMPACT_ATOMS: atom_id res chain seq x y z
N MET A 1 26.66 4.85 -22.78
CA MET A 1 25.86 3.69 -22.30
C MET A 1 24.46 4.20 -22.05
N ALA A 2 23.45 3.68 -22.73
CA ALA A 2 22.07 4.07 -22.48
C ALA A 2 21.69 3.62 -21.05
N ASP A 3 21.07 4.53 -20.29
CA ASP A 3 20.57 4.25 -18.95
C ASP A 3 19.63 3.03 -18.99
N GLN A 4 19.89 2.02 -18.16
CA GLN A 4 19.06 0.82 -18.06
C GLN A 4 17.78 1.10 -17.25
N TRP A 5 17.15 2.27 -17.45
CA TRP A 5 16.01 2.76 -16.70
C TRP A 5 14.85 1.75 -16.65
N LYS A 6 14.69 0.93 -17.69
CA LYS A 6 13.66 -0.10 -17.77
C LYS A 6 13.83 -1.21 -16.72
N HIS A 7 15.07 -1.48 -16.30
CA HIS A 7 15.43 -2.53 -15.35
C HIS A 7 16.00 -1.99 -14.02
N GLY A 8 16.44 -0.73 -13.99
CA GLY A 8 17.01 -0.07 -12.80
C GLY A 8 16.26 1.19 -12.34
N GLY A 9 15.32 1.72 -13.12
CA GLY A 9 14.59 2.96 -12.81
C GLY A 9 13.09 2.76 -12.53
N VAL A 10 12.45 1.75 -13.13
CA VAL A 10 11.04 1.41 -12.90
C VAL A 10 10.93 0.00 -12.35
N GLN A 11 10.23 -0.13 -11.22
CA GLN A 11 9.88 -1.41 -10.62
C GLN A 11 8.36 -1.60 -10.66
N VAL A 12 7.93 -2.77 -11.13
CA VAL A 12 6.51 -3.17 -11.13
C VAL A 12 6.31 -4.16 -9.99
N ILE A 13 5.26 -3.97 -9.19
CA ILE A 13 4.86 -4.89 -8.14
C ILE A 13 3.49 -5.46 -8.51
N PRO A 14 3.44 -6.73 -8.99
CA PRO A 14 2.19 -7.39 -9.33
C PRO A 14 1.25 -7.51 -8.12
N GLY A 15 -0.06 -7.50 -8.37
CA GLY A 15 -1.07 -7.59 -7.31
C GLY A 15 -1.04 -8.90 -6.51
N ASN A 16 -0.48 -9.97 -7.07
CA ASN A 16 -0.26 -11.25 -6.39
C ASN A 16 1.08 -11.31 -5.61
N GLU A 17 1.88 -10.25 -5.65
CA GLU A 17 3.16 -10.15 -4.94
C GLU A 17 3.15 -9.09 -3.83
N LEU A 18 1.96 -8.58 -3.48
CA LEU A 18 1.81 -7.61 -2.39
C LEU A 18 2.27 -8.21 -1.07
N ASP A 19 2.95 -7.41 -0.26
CA ASP A 19 3.44 -7.80 1.06
C ASP A 19 2.32 -7.75 2.08
N THR A 20 1.92 -8.91 2.60
CA THR A 20 0.88 -9.04 3.64
C THR A 20 1.42 -8.91 5.06
N ASN A 21 2.74 -8.82 5.24
CA ASN A 21 3.39 -8.63 6.55
C ASN A 21 3.30 -7.17 7.01
N THR A 22 2.06 -6.68 7.13
CA THR A 22 1.74 -5.36 7.65
C THR A 22 0.99 -5.49 8.96
N PRO A 23 1.04 -4.49 9.85
CA PRO A 23 0.16 -4.47 11.01
C PRO A 23 -1.28 -4.59 10.55
N GLN A 24 -1.99 -5.61 11.04
CA GLN A 24 -3.38 -5.85 10.68
C GLN A 24 -4.32 -5.30 11.76
N THR A 25 -5.50 -4.86 11.34
CA THR A 25 -6.60 -4.50 12.23
C THR A 25 -7.68 -5.57 12.08
N PRO A 26 -8.31 -6.06 13.17
CA PRO A 26 -9.41 -7.02 13.05
C PRO A 26 -10.47 -6.55 12.03
N GLY A 27 -10.87 -7.43 11.13
CA GLY A 27 -11.82 -7.12 10.05
C GLY A 27 -11.24 -6.34 8.87
N MET A 28 -9.92 -6.17 8.78
CA MET A 28 -9.27 -5.50 7.66
C MET A 28 -8.00 -6.24 7.24
N ASN A 29 -7.94 -6.63 5.97
CA ASN A 29 -6.74 -7.20 5.36
C ASN A 29 -5.98 -6.08 4.62
N ARG A 30 -4.77 -5.79 5.05
CA ARG A 30 -3.87 -4.81 4.45
C ARG A 30 -2.69 -5.51 3.76
N ALA A 31 -2.39 -5.11 2.53
CA ALA A 31 -1.23 -5.58 1.79
C ALA A 31 -0.52 -4.41 1.10
N ALA A 32 0.81 -4.34 1.24
CA ALA A 32 1.62 -3.23 0.75
C ALA A 32 2.26 -3.54 -0.61
N ALA A 33 2.19 -2.57 -1.53
CA ALA A 33 3.05 -2.54 -2.70
C ALA A 33 4.29 -1.69 -2.41
N ILE A 34 4.10 -0.49 -1.89
CA ILE A 34 5.18 0.47 -1.63
C ILE A 34 5.26 0.72 -0.13
N ASN A 35 6.41 0.41 0.47
CA ASN A 35 6.76 0.76 1.84
C ASN A 35 8.29 0.90 1.95
N PHE A 36 8.80 1.28 3.12
CA PHE A 36 10.24 1.41 3.35
C PHE A 36 11.00 0.10 3.12
N ALA A 37 10.54 -1.00 3.74
CA ALA A 37 11.24 -2.29 3.71
C ALA A 37 11.35 -2.91 2.31
N ARG A 38 10.36 -2.64 1.45
CA ARG A 38 10.25 -3.22 0.11
C ARG A 38 10.79 -2.32 -0.99
N ALA A 39 10.53 -1.02 -0.91
CA ALA A 39 10.80 -0.07 -1.99
C ALA A 39 11.69 1.11 -1.55
N GLY A 40 12.19 1.12 -0.31
CA GLY A 40 13.00 2.22 0.23
C GLY A 40 12.21 3.54 0.39
N ALA A 41 10.88 3.48 0.34
CA ALA A 41 10.03 4.67 0.40
C ALA A 41 10.12 5.35 1.77
N LYS A 42 10.36 6.67 1.77
CA LYS A 42 10.53 7.45 3.01
C LYS A 42 9.28 8.22 3.43
N GLN A 43 8.44 8.59 2.47
CA GLN A 43 7.28 9.46 2.68
C GLN A 43 6.01 8.93 2.02
N LEU A 44 6.09 7.77 1.35
CA LEU A 44 4.97 7.19 0.63
C LEU A 44 4.69 5.77 1.11
N TRP A 45 3.41 5.48 1.28
CA TRP A 45 2.89 4.13 1.41
C TRP A 45 1.79 3.93 0.36
N ALA A 46 1.80 2.81 -0.34
CA ALA A 46 0.73 2.45 -1.26
C ALA A 46 0.48 0.94 -1.20
N GLY A 47 -0.79 0.55 -1.30
CA GLY A 47 -1.19 -0.84 -1.20
C GLY A 47 -2.70 -0.99 -1.32
N THR A 48 -3.18 -2.19 -1.05
CA THR A 48 -4.60 -2.51 -1.04
C THR A 48 -5.08 -2.73 0.37
N VAL A 49 -6.32 -2.33 0.62
CA VAL A 49 -7.02 -2.61 1.86
C VAL A 49 -8.35 -3.26 1.51
N HIS A 50 -8.64 -4.41 2.11
CA HIS A 50 -9.94 -5.07 2.04
C HIS A 50 -10.57 -5.05 3.43
N ILE A 51 -11.57 -4.19 3.60
CA ILE A 51 -12.34 -4.06 4.84
C ILE A 51 -13.51 -5.03 4.76
N HIS A 52 -13.66 -5.89 5.76
CA HIS A 52 -14.74 -6.87 5.86
C HIS A 52 -16.06 -6.16 6.15
N ALA A 53 -17.18 -6.79 5.81
CA ALA A 53 -18.50 -6.24 6.11
C ALA A 53 -18.63 -5.91 7.61
N ASP A 54 -19.22 -4.75 7.91
CA ASP A 54 -19.46 -4.21 9.25
C ASP A 54 -18.21 -3.93 10.12
N ALA A 55 -17.00 -4.16 9.60
CA ALA A 55 -15.77 -3.82 10.29
C ALA A 55 -15.61 -2.29 10.39
N LYS A 56 -15.11 -1.84 11.55
CA LYS A 56 -14.85 -0.42 11.82
C LYS A 56 -13.37 -0.24 12.10
N THR A 57 -12.72 0.66 11.37
CA THR A 57 -11.37 1.09 11.70
C THR A 57 -11.41 2.10 12.85
N GLY A 58 -10.38 2.10 13.70
CA GLY A 58 -10.22 3.15 14.71
C GLY A 58 -10.01 4.52 14.09
N VAL A 59 -10.43 5.58 14.80
CA VAL A 59 -10.12 6.96 14.43
C VAL A 59 -8.60 7.15 14.46
N HIS A 60 -8.03 7.73 13.41
CA HIS A 60 -6.59 8.00 13.30
C HIS A 60 -6.32 9.19 12.35
N HIS A 61 -5.10 9.73 12.38
CA HIS A 61 -4.63 10.78 11.48
C HIS A 61 -3.33 10.35 10.78
N HIS A 62 -3.08 10.88 9.58
CA HIS A 62 -1.92 10.49 8.73
C HIS A 62 -0.70 11.41 8.90
N GLY A 63 -0.68 12.22 9.97
CA GLY A 63 0.35 13.23 10.19
C GLY A 63 0.35 14.29 9.10
N ALA A 64 1.53 14.64 8.58
CA ALA A 64 1.71 15.63 7.52
C ALA A 64 1.49 15.08 6.09
N LEU A 65 1.02 13.84 5.95
CA LEU A 65 0.85 13.18 4.66
C LEU A 65 -0.50 13.51 4.03
N GLU A 66 -0.51 13.78 2.73
CA GLU A 66 -1.72 13.74 1.91
C GLU A 66 -2.15 12.29 1.69
N SER A 67 -3.46 12.04 1.71
CA SER A 67 -4.02 10.70 1.54
C SER A 67 -4.97 10.65 0.35
N VAL A 68 -4.81 9.62 -0.47
CA VAL A 68 -5.67 9.34 -1.62
C VAL A 68 -6.23 7.94 -1.45
N ILE A 69 -7.54 7.80 -1.63
CA ILE A 69 -8.24 6.51 -1.58
C ILE A 69 -9.05 6.36 -2.85
N TYR A 70 -8.88 5.23 -3.53
CA TYR A 70 -9.69 4.85 -4.67
C TYR A 70 -10.46 3.56 -4.34
N VAL A 71 -11.79 3.63 -4.35
CA VAL A 71 -12.65 2.50 -4.01
C VAL A 71 -12.83 1.62 -5.25
N LEU A 72 -12.30 0.41 -5.21
CA LEU A 72 -12.45 -0.57 -6.28
C LEU A 72 -13.84 -1.22 -6.30
N LYS A 73 -14.39 -1.54 -5.12
CA LYS A 73 -15.69 -2.19 -4.93
C LYS A 73 -16.19 -1.98 -3.51
N GLY A 74 -17.50 -1.95 -3.35
CA GLY A 74 -18.17 -1.78 -2.05
C GLY A 74 -18.69 -0.36 -1.87
N LYS A 75 -19.11 -0.05 -0.64
CA LYS A 75 -19.58 1.27 -0.23
C LYS A 75 -19.32 1.48 1.25
#